data_AF-B7RZ69-F1
#
_entry.id   AF-B7RZ69-F1
#
_cell.length_a   1.000
_cell.length_b   1.000
_cell.length_c   1.000
_cell.angle_alpha   90.00
_cell.angle_beta   90.00
_cell.angle_gamma   90.00
#
_symmetry.space_group_name_H-M   'P 1'
#
loop_
_entity.id
_entity.type
_entity.pdbx_description
1 polymer ?
#
loop_
_entity_poly.entity_id
_entity_poly.type
_entity_poly.pdbx_seq_one_letter_code
_entity_poly.pdbx_strand_id
1 'polypeptide(L)'
;MDFNTDALKSMQEEGHAIVAEAEAPRVYKASNGQCLAFSASALILANCNGKKNQTWSLDGNNRLLAANGKCAGGSHLKACDNSKPQKWKYDSSRRLMNQAKKCLQPEGNPPQKGARVVAANCNKSARQIWK
;
A
#
# COMPACT_ATOMS: atom_id res chain seq x y z
N MET A 1 -20.03 -19.48 40.33
CA MET A 1 -19.16 -20.12 39.29
C MET A 1 -19.10 -19.11 38.16
N ASP A 2 -18.26 -18.10 38.39
CA ASP A 2 -18.33 -16.81 37.74
C ASP A 2 -17.26 -16.77 36.66
N PHE A 3 -17.65 -17.09 35.43
CA PHE A 3 -16.81 -16.82 34.27
C PHE A 3 -17.04 -15.39 33.85
N ASN A 4 -16.16 -14.51 34.33
CA ASN A 4 -16.10 -13.10 33.94
C ASN A 4 -15.77 -13.01 32.43
N THR A 5 -16.81 -12.90 31.62
CA THR A 5 -16.75 -12.82 30.14
C THR A 5 -16.09 -11.53 29.67
N ASP A 6 -16.01 -10.50 30.53
CA ASP A 6 -15.34 -9.24 30.22
C ASP A 6 -13.81 -9.39 30.16
N ALA A 7 -13.22 -10.33 30.90
CA ALA A 7 -11.78 -10.60 30.83
C ALA A 7 -11.37 -11.20 29.47
N LEU A 8 -12.25 -11.97 28.80
CA LEU A 8 -11.97 -12.50 27.47
C LEU A 8 -12.04 -11.44 26.36
N LYS A 9 -12.83 -10.38 26.56
CA LYS A 9 -12.95 -9.27 25.59
C LYS A 9 -11.73 -8.35 25.64
N SER A 10 -11.27 -7.98 26.84
CA SER A 10 -10.07 -7.13 26.97
C SER A 10 -8.82 -7.84 26.44
N MET A 11 -8.69 -9.16 26.60
CA MET A 11 -7.52 -9.90 26.08
C MET A 11 -7.54 -10.08 24.55
N GLN A 12 -8.68 -9.94 23.86
CA GLN A 12 -8.73 -9.96 22.39
C GLN A 12 -8.45 -8.60 21.77
N GLU A 13 -8.79 -7.50 22.45
CA GLU A 13 -8.41 -6.15 22.03
C GLU A 13 -6.91 -5.87 22.24
N GLU A 14 -6.28 -6.55 23.20
CA GLU A 14 -4.83 -6.47 23.48
C GLU A 14 -4.03 -7.63 22.85
N GLY A 15 -4.65 -8.39 21.95
CA GLY A 15 -4.12 -9.60 21.32
C GLY A 15 -3.43 -9.41 19.96
N HIS A 16 -2.94 -8.22 19.64
CA HIS A 16 -1.99 -8.03 18.52
C HIS A 16 -0.70 -7.43 19.06
N ALA A 17 0.04 -8.32 19.72
CA ALA A 17 1.39 -8.17 20.18
C ALA A 17 2.25 -7.33 19.21
N ILE A 18 2.93 -6.36 19.82
CA ILE A 18 4.09 -5.60 19.36
C ILE A 18 4.84 -6.29 18.22
N VAL A 19 4.70 -5.76 17.01
CA VAL A 19 5.61 -6.01 15.89
C VAL A 19 6.14 -4.68 15.39
N ALA A 20 7.31 -4.30 15.93
CA ALA A 20 8.27 -3.34 15.40
C ALA A 20 7.70 -2.20 14.54
N GLU A 21 7.22 -1.11 15.17
CA GLU A 21 6.92 0.21 14.55
C GLU A 21 6.58 0.16 13.04
N ALA A 22 5.70 -0.76 12.65
CA ALA A 22 5.24 -0.83 11.28
C ALA A 22 4.29 0.36 11.14
N GLU A 23 4.60 1.27 10.22
CA GLU A 23 3.80 2.48 10.05
C GLU A 23 2.31 2.11 9.93
N ALA A 24 1.45 2.87 10.62
CA ALA A 24 0.02 2.62 10.65
C ALA A 24 -0.52 2.37 9.23
N PRO A 25 -1.44 1.39 9.05
CA PRO A 25 -1.96 1.03 7.74
C PRO A 25 -2.53 2.24 7.01
N ARG A 26 -2.20 2.36 5.72
CA ARG A 26 -2.52 3.49 4.84
C ARG A 26 -3.38 3.06 3.68
N VAL A 27 -4.15 4.01 3.17
CA VAL A 27 -4.87 3.92 1.90
C VAL A 27 -4.33 5.02 0.99
N TYR A 28 -3.90 4.67 -0.22
CA TYR A 28 -3.38 5.64 -1.18
C TYR A 28 -4.45 6.03 -2.18
N LYS A 29 -4.84 7.30 -2.21
CA LYS A 29 -5.84 7.84 -3.12
C LYS A 29 -5.19 8.59 -4.28
N ALA A 30 -5.51 8.18 -5.51
CA ALA A 30 -5.05 8.81 -6.74
C ALA A 30 -5.84 10.09 -7.05
N SER A 31 -5.36 10.87 -8.03
CA SER A 31 -5.97 12.15 -8.42
C SER A 31 -7.40 12.02 -8.96
N ASN A 32 -7.79 10.86 -9.49
CA ASN A 32 -9.15 10.58 -9.97
C ASN A 32 -10.11 10.10 -8.84
N GLY A 33 -9.66 10.15 -7.59
CA GLY A 33 -10.46 9.77 -6.42
C GLY A 33 -10.52 8.27 -6.12
N GLN A 34 -9.88 7.43 -6.93
CA GLN A 34 -9.78 6.00 -6.70
C GLN A 34 -8.61 5.65 -5.77
N CYS A 35 -8.68 4.48 -5.17
CA CYS A 35 -7.67 3.98 -4.26
C CYS A 35 -6.77 2.94 -4.93
N LEU A 36 -5.49 2.96 -4.58
CA LEU A 36 -4.55 1.88 -4.89
C LEU A 36 -5.07 0.59 -4.25
N ALA A 37 -5.29 -0.41 -5.08
CA ALA A 37 -5.70 -1.74 -4.67
C ALA A 37 -4.82 -2.79 -5.33
N PHE A 38 -4.94 -4.02 -4.86
CA PHE A 38 -4.48 -5.20 -5.59
C PHE A 38 -5.63 -6.13 -5.95
N SER A 39 -5.49 -6.81 -7.09
CA SER A 39 -6.33 -7.92 -7.52
C SER A 39 -5.42 -9.07 -7.94
N ALA A 40 -5.54 -10.21 -7.25
CA ALA A 40 -4.53 -11.27 -7.28
C ALA A 40 -3.12 -10.69 -7.00
N SER A 41 -2.24 -10.67 -8.00
CA SER A 41 -0.92 -10.05 -7.91
C SER A 41 -0.84 -8.67 -8.56
N ALA A 42 -1.83 -8.23 -9.35
CA ALA A 42 -1.75 -6.96 -10.07
C ALA A 42 -2.09 -5.77 -9.16
N LEU A 43 -1.37 -4.66 -9.31
CA LEU A 43 -1.75 -3.37 -8.73
C LEU A 43 -2.74 -2.67 -9.66
N ILE A 44 -3.83 -2.13 -9.10
CA ILE A 44 -4.91 -1.50 -9.85
C ILE A 44 -5.49 -0.28 -9.11
N LEU A 45 -6.23 0.56 -9.82
CA LEU A 45 -7.15 1.52 -9.22
C LEU A 45 -8.53 0.91 -9.02
N ALA A 46 -9.09 1.07 -7.82
CA ALA A 46 -10.44 0.64 -7.51
C ALA A 46 -11.19 1.71 -6.71
N ASN A 47 -12.53 1.62 -6.66
CA ASN A 47 -13.32 2.48 -5.78
C ASN A 47 -12.87 2.28 -4.33
N CYS A 48 -12.59 3.37 -3.62
CA CYS A 48 -12.23 3.33 -2.21
C CYS A 48 -13.35 2.69 -1.39
N ASN A 49 -13.05 1.63 -0.65
CA ASN A 49 -14.04 0.85 0.10
C ASN A 49 -13.50 0.28 1.43
N GLY A 50 -12.27 0.63 1.81
CA GLY A 50 -11.68 0.23 3.09
C GLY A 50 -11.36 -1.27 3.20
N LYS A 51 -11.45 -2.04 2.11
CA LYS A 51 -11.11 -3.47 2.13
C LYS A 51 -9.61 -3.66 2.30
N LYS A 52 -9.22 -4.82 2.86
CA LYS A 52 -7.82 -5.22 3.05
C LYS A 52 -6.97 -5.10 1.79
N ASN A 53 -7.56 -5.27 0.61
CA ASN A 53 -6.82 -5.14 -0.65
C ASN A 53 -6.46 -3.70 -1.05
N GLN A 54 -6.88 -2.71 -0.25
CA GLN A 54 -6.52 -1.29 -0.35
C GLN A 54 -5.70 -0.81 0.84
N THR A 55 -5.33 -1.73 1.74
CA THR A 55 -4.57 -1.44 2.95
C THR A 55 -3.11 -1.78 2.74
N TRP A 56 -2.27 -0.81 3.01
CA TRP A 56 -0.85 -0.85 2.75
C TRP A 56 -0.06 -0.38 3.96
N SER A 57 1.20 -0.80 4.09
CA SER A 57 2.13 -0.27 5.08
C SER A 57 3.52 -0.14 4.47
N LEU A 58 4.37 0.67 5.08
CA LEU A 58 5.81 0.60 4.85
C LEU A 58 6.42 -0.14 6.04
N ASP A 59 7.16 -1.20 5.76
CA ASP A 59 7.91 -1.90 6.81
C ASP A 59 9.22 -1.19 7.15
N GLY A 60 9.95 -1.69 8.15
CA GLY A 60 11.24 -1.12 8.57
C GLY A 60 12.33 -1.08 7.48
N ASN A 61 12.16 -1.80 6.37
CA ASN A 61 13.03 -1.77 5.20
C ASN A 61 12.53 -0.83 4.09
N ASN A 62 11.50 -0.03 4.38
CA ASN A 62 10.76 0.80 3.43
C ASN A 62 10.09 0.00 2.31
N ARG A 63 9.71 -1.26 2.54
CA ARG A 63 8.99 -2.05 1.53
C ARG A 63 7.51 -1.74 1.60
N LEU A 64 6.89 -1.51 0.43
CA LEU A 64 5.45 -1.27 0.34
C LEU A 64 4.69 -2.60 0.47
N LEU A 65 4.28 -2.90 1.69
CA LEU A 65 3.63 -4.14 2.09
C LEU A 65 2.12 -4.05 1.93
N ALA A 66 1.55 -4.99 1.19
CA ALA A 66 0.11 -5.20 1.09
C ALA A 66 -0.40 -6.02 2.28
N ALA A 67 -1.68 -5.87 2.64
CA ALA A 67 -2.28 -6.63 3.74
C ALA A 67 -2.28 -8.16 3.58
N ASN A 68 -1.93 -8.70 2.41
CA ASN A 68 -1.74 -10.13 2.19
C ASN A 68 -0.28 -10.61 2.41
N GLY A 69 0.59 -9.75 2.97
CA GLY A 69 1.98 -10.08 3.29
C GLY A 69 2.95 -10.00 2.10
N LYS A 70 2.50 -9.58 0.92
CA LYS A 70 3.35 -9.40 -0.28
C LYS A 70 3.74 -7.94 -0.48
N CYS A 71 4.84 -7.72 -1.19
CA CYS A 71 5.39 -6.39 -1.42
C CYS A 71 5.17 -5.94 -2.85
N ALA A 72 4.89 -4.64 -3.04
CA ALA A 72 4.74 -4.04 -4.36
C ALA A 72 6.10 -3.91 -5.06
N GLY A 73 6.33 -4.71 -6.10
CA GLY A 73 7.57 -4.73 -6.90
C GLY A 73 7.52 -3.84 -8.15
N GLY A 74 6.58 -2.90 -8.22
CA GLY A 74 6.43 -1.96 -9.32
C GLY A 74 5.05 -2.04 -9.98
N SER A 75 4.75 -3.15 -10.64
CA SER A 75 3.44 -3.40 -11.29
C SER A 75 2.63 -4.52 -10.65
N HIS A 76 3.29 -5.33 -9.82
CA HIS A 76 2.70 -6.51 -9.19
C HIS A 76 3.22 -6.71 -7.78
N LEU A 77 2.43 -7.41 -6.98
CA LEU A 77 2.83 -7.98 -5.70
C LEU A 77 3.73 -9.20 -5.91
N LYS A 78 4.81 -9.26 -5.13
CA LYS A 78 5.77 -10.37 -5.12
C LYS A 78 6.13 -10.73 -3.68
N ALA A 79 6.81 -11.86 -3.50
CA ALA A 79 7.45 -12.15 -2.22
C ALA A 79 8.35 -10.98 -1.81
N CYS A 80 8.31 -10.62 -0.53
CA CYS A 80 9.06 -9.48 -0.03
C CYS A 80 10.56 -9.79 -0.02
N ASP A 81 11.33 -8.96 -0.70
CA ASP A 81 12.79 -9.08 -0.80
C ASP A 81 13.45 -7.70 -0.61
N ASN A 82 14.77 -7.64 -0.71
CA ASN A 82 15.53 -6.40 -0.54
C ASN A 82 15.78 -5.62 -1.84
N SER A 83 15.11 -5.99 -2.93
CA SER A 83 15.33 -5.38 -4.24
C SER A 83 14.88 -3.92 -4.29
N LYS A 84 15.62 -3.12 -5.06
CA LYS A 84 15.35 -1.68 -5.24
C LYS A 84 13.91 -1.36 -5.68
N PRO A 85 13.25 -2.16 -6.55
CA PRO A 85 11.87 -1.90 -6.96
C PRO A 85 10.82 -2.06 -5.85
N GLN A 86 11.14 -2.77 -4.76
CA GLN A 86 10.22 -2.98 -3.63
C GLN A 86 10.33 -1.94 -2.54
N LYS A 87 11.40 -1.13 -2.53
CA LYS A 87 11.70 -0.15 -1.49
C LYS A 87 11.20 1.23 -1.91
N TRP A 88 10.14 1.71 -1.27
CA TRP A 88 9.41 2.93 -1.62
C TRP A 88 9.56 3.99 -0.55
N LYS A 89 9.59 5.24 -0.96
CA LYS A 89 9.48 6.38 -0.06
C LYS A 89 8.75 7.52 -0.74
N TYR A 90 8.15 8.38 0.06
CA TYR A 90 7.71 9.67 -0.44
C TYR A 90 8.92 10.53 -0.80
N ASP A 91 8.86 11.17 -1.97
CA ASP A 91 9.76 12.25 -2.32
C ASP A 91 9.18 13.62 -1.91
N SER A 92 9.94 14.69 -2.15
CA SER A 92 9.52 16.07 -1.84
C SER A 92 8.26 16.53 -2.59
N SER A 93 7.88 15.81 -3.65
CA SER A 93 6.67 16.07 -4.43
C SER A 93 5.50 15.18 -4.00
N ARG A 94 5.60 14.44 -2.89
CA ARG A 94 4.59 13.45 -2.43
C ARG A 94 4.31 12.34 -3.45
N ARG A 95 5.30 11.98 -4.25
CA ARG A 95 5.25 10.77 -5.10
C ARG A 95 5.85 9.61 -4.34
N LEU A 96 5.27 8.42 -4.47
CA LEU A 96 5.90 7.19 -4.02
C LEU A 96 6.98 6.79 -5.03
N MET A 97 8.24 7.09 -4.71
CA MET A 97 9.40 6.77 -5.53
C MET A 97 10.13 5.55 -4.94
N ASN A 98 10.42 4.55 -5.77
CA ASN A 98 11.23 3.42 -5.35
C ASN A 98 12.74 3.69 -5.47
N GLN A 99 13.56 2.83 -4.87
CA GLN A 99 15.03 2.93 -4.97
C GLN A 99 15.57 2.66 -6.38
N ALA A 100 14.75 2.13 -7.29
CA ALA A 100 15.05 2.04 -8.73
C ALA A 100 14.71 3.34 -9.50
N LYS A 101 14.42 4.44 -8.79
CA LYS A 101 14.12 5.78 -9.34
C LYS A 101 12.88 5.83 -10.23
N LYS A 102 11.90 4.98 -9.93
CA LYS A 102 10.58 4.97 -10.58
C LYS A 102 9.50 5.41 -9.59
N CYS A 103 8.48 6.08 -10.09
CA CYS A 103 7.34 6.54 -9.32
C CYS A 103 6.15 5.62 -9.57
N LEU A 104 5.40 5.31 -8.50
CA LEU A 104 4.16 4.55 -8.59
C LEU A 104 3.10 5.40 -9.29
N GLN A 105 2.50 4.90 -10.36
CA GLN A 105 1.50 5.63 -11.13
C GLN A 105 0.43 4.69 -11.72
N PRO A 106 -0.82 5.13 -11.82
CA PRO A 106 -1.80 4.47 -12.66
C PRO A 106 -1.47 4.67 -14.15
N GLU A 107 -1.76 3.66 -14.97
CA GLU A 107 -1.71 3.74 -16.42
C GLU A 107 -2.83 4.62 -16.98
N GLY A 108 -2.62 5.17 -18.18
CA GLY A 108 -3.57 6.07 -18.85
C GLY A 108 -3.49 7.54 -18.41
N ASN A 109 -3.77 8.47 -19.33
CA ASN A 109 -3.81 9.92 -19.10
C ASN A 109 -5.11 10.54 -19.68
N PRO A 110 -6.16 10.79 -18.88
CA PRO A 110 -6.30 10.49 -17.45
C PRO A 110 -6.41 8.99 -17.15
N PRO A 111 -6.17 8.54 -15.91
CA PRO A 111 -6.30 7.14 -15.56
C PRO A 111 -7.79 6.75 -15.48
N GLN A 112 -8.13 5.66 -16.15
CA GLN A 112 -9.49 5.12 -16.15
C GLN A 112 -9.77 4.28 -14.89
N LYS A 113 -11.07 4.03 -14.63
CA LYS A 113 -11.49 3.10 -13.59
C LYS A 113 -10.92 1.71 -13.87
N GLY A 114 -10.24 1.11 -12.88
CA GLY A 114 -9.63 -0.21 -13.04
C GLY A 114 -8.26 -0.20 -13.71
N ALA A 115 -7.71 0.97 -14.04
CA ALA A 115 -6.37 1.09 -14.62
C ALA A 115 -5.34 0.35 -13.75
N ARG A 116 -4.37 -0.32 -14.39
CA ARG A 116 -3.25 -0.90 -13.65
C ARG A 116 -2.40 0.20 -13.05
N VAL A 117 -1.69 -0.13 -11.99
CA VAL A 117 -0.70 0.74 -11.37
C VAL A 117 0.67 0.11 -11.60
N VAL A 118 1.63 0.93 -12.03
CA VAL A 118 2.97 0.51 -12.44
C VAL A 118 4.04 1.44 -11.87
N ALA A 119 5.30 0.99 -11.90
CA ALA A 119 6.46 1.83 -11.68
C ALA A 119 6.90 2.46 -13.00
N ALA A 120 6.92 3.79 -13.07
CA ALA A 120 7.29 4.51 -14.28
C ALA A 120 8.25 5.67 -14.01
N ASN A 121 8.71 6.33 -15.08
CA ASN A 121 9.57 7.50 -14.93
C ASN A 121 8.86 8.60 -14.12
N CYS A 122 9.54 9.09 -13.09
CA CYS A 122 9.05 10.17 -12.25
C CYS A 122 8.94 11.47 -13.07
N ASN A 123 7.78 12.13 -13.02
CA ASN A 123 7.48 13.39 -13.70
C ASN A 123 6.52 14.25 -12.86
N LYS A 124 6.10 15.41 -13.39
CA LYS A 124 5.23 16.38 -12.68
C LYS A 124 3.72 16.05 -12.77
N SER A 125 3.34 14.89 -13.31
CA SER A 125 1.92 14.53 -13.48
C SER A 125 1.24 14.26 -12.15
N ALA A 126 0.05 14.83 -11.97
CA ALA A 126 -0.81 14.59 -10.80
C ALA A 126 -1.13 13.10 -10.57
N ARG A 127 -1.02 12.25 -11.59
CA ARG A 127 -1.21 10.80 -11.50
C ARG A 127 -0.16 10.10 -10.64
N GLN A 128 0.99 10.71 -10.42
CA GLN A 128 2.05 10.14 -9.57
C GLN A 128 1.94 10.58 -8.10
N ILE A 129 0.95 11.40 -7.79
CA ILE A 129 0.72 11.96 -6.46
C ILE A 129 -0.33 11.12 -5.76
N TRP A 130 -0.02 10.66 -4.55
CA TRP A 130 -0.89 9.84 -3.74
C TRP A 130 -1.21 10.57 -2.43
N LYS A 131 -2.51 10.73 -2.16
CA LYS A 131 -3.01 11.28 -0.90
C LYS A 131 -3.32 10.17 0.09
#